data_AF-X1HWS9-F1
#
_entry.id   AF-X1HWS9-F1
#
_cell.length_a   1.000
_cell.length_b   1.000
_cell.length_c   1.000
_cell.angle_alpha   90.00
_cell.angle_beta   90.00
_cell.angle_gamma   90.00
#
_symmetry.space_group_name_H-M   'P 1'
#
loop_
_entity.id
_entity.type
_entity.pdbx_description
1 polymer ?
#
loop_
_entity_poly.entity_id
_entity_poly.type
_entity_poly.pdbx_seq_one_letter_code
_entity_poly.pdbx_strand_id
1 'polypeptide(L)'
;IAGMKKGSVICDVAIDQGGNCSLTQHGKQIWEHDVLISGIANIPGRMPRDSTRLYAINISNFLDSLIKAKELKIDQEDEIVKKALVTIDGKIVHQGTLKAMAEVK
;
A
#
# COMPACT_ATOMS: atom_id res chain seq x y z
N ILE A 1 -10.18 -17.80 15.75
CA ILE A 1 -11.54 -17.22 15.61
C ILE A 1 -12.56 -17.97 16.46
N ALA A 2 -12.67 -19.30 16.35
CA ALA A 2 -13.64 -20.11 17.11
C ALA A 2 -13.60 -19.97 18.65
N GLY A 3 -12.48 -19.54 19.24
CA GLY A 3 -12.36 -19.28 20.68
C GLY A 3 -12.72 -17.85 21.12
N MET A 4 -13.13 -16.98 20.20
CA MET A 4 -13.52 -15.60 20.54
C MET A 4 -14.93 -15.56 21.10
N LYS A 5 -15.23 -14.52 21.88
CA LYS A 5 -16.59 -14.28 22.40
C LYS A 5 -17.55 -14.04 21.23
N LYS A 6 -18.77 -14.59 21.33
CA LYS A 6 -19.84 -14.34 20.35
C LYS A 6 -20.13 -12.84 20.23
N GLY A 7 -20.30 -12.36 19.01
CA GLY A 7 -20.51 -10.94 18.68
C GLY A 7 -19.22 -10.12 18.60
N SER A 8 -18.04 -10.74 18.70
CA SER A 8 -16.79 -10.03 18.45
C SER A 8 -16.67 -9.60 16.98
N VAL A 9 -15.81 -8.61 16.72
CA VAL A 9 -15.51 -8.13 15.38
C VAL A 9 -14.00 -8.15 15.16
N ILE A 10 -13.57 -8.68 14.01
CA ILE A 10 -12.20 -8.59 13.50
C ILE A 10 -12.18 -7.59 12.35
N CYS A 11 -11.33 -6.57 12.44
CA CYS A 11 -11.06 -5.64 11.35
C CYS A 11 -9.67 -5.93 10.79
N ASP A 12 -9.60 -6.54 9.61
CA ASP A 12 -8.33 -6.90 8.98
C ASP A 12 -7.84 -5.79 8.05
N VAL A 13 -6.97 -4.92 8.58
CA VAL A 13 -6.41 -3.76 7.87
C VAL A 13 -5.36 -4.18 6.83
N ALA A 14 -4.82 -5.39 6.91
CA ALA A 14 -3.77 -5.87 6.02
C ALA A 14 -4.30 -6.58 4.76
N ILE A 15 -5.62 -6.53 4.51
CA ILE A 15 -6.25 -7.33 3.46
C ILE A 15 -5.74 -7.02 2.05
N ASP A 16 -5.35 -5.77 1.78
CA ASP A 16 -4.77 -5.36 0.49
C ASP A 16 -3.38 -5.97 0.22
N GLN A 17 -2.75 -6.59 1.22
CA GLN A 17 -1.43 -7.23 1.13
C GLN A 17 -1.46 -8.73 1.44
N GLY A 18 -2.65 -9.34 1.43
CA GLY A 18 -2.87 -10.77 1.68
C GLY A 18 -3.70 -11.08 2.93
N GLY A 19 -3.81 -10.13 3.88
CA GLY A 19 -4.60 -10.28 5.10
C GLY A 19 -3.89 -11.00 6.25
N ASN A 20 -4.17 -10.59 7.49
CA ASN A 20 -3.63 -11.22 8.69
C ASN A 20 -4.46 -12.40 9.17
N CYS A 21 -5.74 -12.44 8.81
CA CYS A 21 -6.65 -13.50 9.19
C CYS A 21 -6.98 -14.36 7.97
N SER A 22 -6.69 -15.66 8.08
CA SER A 22 -6.85 -16.63 6.98
C SER A 22 -8.28 -16.77 6.46
N LEU A 23 -9.28 -16.37 7.25
CA LEU A 23 -10.69 -16.38 6.86
C LEU A 23 -11.17 -15.04 6.28
N THR A 24 -10.35 -13.98 6.32
CA THR A 24 -10.71 -12.69 5.74
C THR A 24 -10.91 -12.83 4.23
N GLN A 25 -12.01 -12.28 3.71
CA GLN A 25 -12.26 -12.16 2.28
C GLN A 25 -12.09 -10.71 1.84
N HIS A 26 -11.29 -10.48 0.79
CA HIS A 26 -11.01 -9.15 0.26
C HIS A 26 -12.29 -8.42 -0.17
N GLY A 27 -12.47 -7.20 0.33
CA GLY A 27 -13.61 -6.34 0.04
C GLY A 27 -14.93 -6.75 0.72
N LYS A 28 -14.95 -7.77 1.59
CA LYS A 28 -16.18 -8.34 2.14
C LYS A 28 -16.24 -8.27 3.67
N GLN A 29 -17.46 -8.38 4.18
CA GLN A 29 -17.74 -8.67 5.58
C GLN A 29 -18.45 -10.02 5.66
N ILE A 30 -17.94 -10.92 6.49
CA ILE A 30 -18.48 -12.27 6.65
C ILE A 30 -18.66 -12.59 8.13
N TRP A 31 -19.62 -13.46 8.43
CA TRP A 31 -19.78 -14.01 9.77
C TRP A 31 -19.19 -15.41 9.82
N GLU A 32 -18.29 -15.63 10.78
CA GLU A 32 -17.66 -16.93 11.02
C GLU A 32 -17.60 -17.19 12.52
N HIS A 33 -18.13 -18.33 12.97
CA HIS A 33 -18.13 -18.70 14.39
C HIS A 33 -18.72 -17.62 15.32
N ASP A 34 -19.83 -16.97 14.92
CA ASP A 34 -20.46 -15.84 15.62
C ASP A 34 -19.54 -14.60 15.77
N VAL A 35 -18.50 -14.48 14.94
CA VAL A 35 -17.60 -13.32 14.86
C VAL A 35 -17.73 -12.68 13.49
N LEU A 36 -17.92 -11.36 13.44
CA LEU A 36 -17.90 -10.60 12.18
C LEU A 36 -16.44 -10.36 11.77
N ILE A 37 -16.06 -10.79 10.58
CA ILE A 37 -14.75 -10.53 9.98
C ILE A 37 -14.93 -9.51 8.87
N SER A 38 -14.31 -8.35 9.03
CA SER A 38 -14.34 -7.24 8.09
C SER A 38 -13.01 -7.15 7.34
N GLY A 39 -13.03 -7.58 6.07
CA GLY A 39 -11.94 -7.43 5.10
C GLY A 39 -12.17 -6.27 4.14
N ILE A 40 -12.69 -5.14 4.62
CA ILE A 40 -12.89 -3.94 3.79
C ILE A 40 -11.54 -3.52 3.18
N ALA A 41 -11.48 -3.50 1.86
CA ALA A 41 -10.35 -3.00 1.10
C ALA A 41 -10.35 -1.47 1.05
N ASN A 42 -9.17 -0.87 0.80
CA ASN A 42 -9.00 0.57 0.61
C ASN A 42 -9.72 1.41 1.69
N ILE A 43 -9.40 1.16 2.95
CA ILE A 43 -9.93 1.93 4.09
C ILE A 43 -9.70 3.45 3.92
N PRO A 44 -8.54 3.94 3.45
CA PRO A 44 -8.35 5.37 3.19
C PRO A 44 -9.35 5.96 2.19
N GLY A 45 -9.77 5.18 1.18
CA GLY A 45 -10.80 5.59 0.22
C GLY A 45 -12.15 5.92 0.86
N ARG A 46 -12.42 5.49 2.10
CA ARG A 46 -13.64 5.82 2.86
C ARG A 46 -13.54 7.14 3.62
N MET A 47 -12.35 7.74 3.70
CA MET A 47 -12.11 9.07 4.27
C MET A 47 -11.45 9.99 3.22
N PRO A 48 -12.11 10.20 2.06
CA PRO A 48 -11.44 10.76 0.89
C PRO A 48 -10.87 12.16 1.11
N ARG A 49 -11.52 13.01 1.93
CA ARG A 49 -11.02 14.37 2.20
C ARG A 49 -9.67 14.36 2.93
N ASP A 50 -9.59 13.63 4.03
CA ASP A 50 -8.38 13.59 4.86
C ASP A 50 -7.28 12.78 4.19
N SER A 51 -7.62 11.64 3.59
CA SER A 51 -6.66 10.81 2.86
C SER A 51 -6.06 11.54 1.66
N THR A 52 -6.87 12.29 0.89
CA THR A 52 -6.36 13.12 -0.21
C THR A 52 -5.42 14.20 0.31
N ARG A 53 -5.79 14.91 1.38
CA ARG A 53 -4.96 15.97 1.95
C ARG A 53 -3.60 15.44 2.41
N LEU A 54 -3.59 14.34 3.15
CA LEU A 54 -2.36 13.72 3.66
C LEU A 54 -1.49 13.17 2.52
N TYR A 55 -2.10 12.53 1.52
CA TYR A 55 -1.37 12.04 0.35
C TYR A 55 -0.75 13.18 -0.47
N ALA A 56 -1.50 14.27 -0.70
CA ALA A 56 -1.00 15.45 -1.41
C ALA A 56 0.21 16.09 -0.71
N ILE A 57 0.21 16.17 0.63
CA ILE A 57 1.35 16.66 1.41
C ILE A 57 2.59 15.76 1.17
N ASN A 58 2.42 14.45 1.21
CA ASN A 58 3.53 13.51 0.96
C ASN A 58 4.09 13.65 -0.46
N ILE A 59 3.23 13.77 -1.48
CA ILE A 59 3.65 13.98 -2.86
C ILE A 59 4.36 15.34 -3.02
N SER A 60 3.85 16.40 -2.40
CA SER A 60 4.50 17.71 -2.42
C SER A 60 5.91 17.65 -1.83
N ASN A 61 6.05 17.07 -0.64
CA ASN A 61 7.35 16.93 0.03
C ASN A 61 8.34 16.09 -0.80
N PHE A 62 7.84 15.05 -1.47
CA PHE A 62 8.66 14.23 -2.37
C PHE A 62 9.08 15.00 -3.63
N LEU A 63 8.19 15.82 -4.22
CA LEU A 63 8.56 16.67 -5.35
C LEU A 63 9.55 17.77 -4.94
N ASP A 64 9.42 18.33 -3.74
CA ASP A 64 10.35 19.33 -3.21
C ASP A 64 11.77 18.77 -3.02
N SER A 65 11.92 17.46 -2.74
CA SER A 65 13.24 16.83 -2.67
C SER A 65 13.87 16.60 -4.06
N LEU A 66 13.04 16.44 -5.10
CA LEU A 66 13.44 16.21 -6.49
C LEU A 66 13.70 17.51 -7.28
N ILE A 67 12.97 18.57 -6.99
CA ILE A 67 13.04 19.85 -7.70
C ILE A 67 14.00 20.76 -6.95
N LYS A 68 15.16 21.02 -7.56
CA LYS A 68 16.19 21.92 -7.00
C LYS A 68 16.40 23.09 -7.96
N ALA A 69 16.42 24.31 -7.44
CA ALA A 69 16.58 25.53 -8.25
C ALA A 69 15.59 25.65 -9.43
N LYS A 70 14.34 25.17 -9.26
CA LYS A 70 13.28 25.11 -10.29
C LYS A 70 13.56 24.15 -11.45
N GLU A 71 14.53 23.27 -11.32
CA GLU A 71 14.81 22.20 -12.28
C GLU A 71 14.54 20.84 -11.64
N LEU A 72 13.90 19.95 -12.40
CA LEU A 72 13.73 18.56 -11.99
C LEU A 72 15.06 17.83 -12.18
N LYS A 73 15.69 17.42 -11.07
CA LYS A 73 16.93 16.64 -11.12
C LYS A 73 16.68 15.24 -10.55
N ILE A 74 16.58 14.26 -11.45
CA ILE A 74 16.50 12.84 -11.07
C ILE A 74 17.92 12.32 -10.88
N ASP A 75 18.43 12.47 -9.66
CA ASP A 75 19.72 11.93 -9.26
C ASP A 75 19.56 10.46 -8.85
N GLN A 76 20.00 9.52 -9.69
CA GLN A 76 19.84 8.09 -9.43
C GLN A 76 20.69 7.58 -8.25
N GLU A 77 21.68 8.36 -7.80
CA GLU A 77 22.47 8.06 -6.62
C GLU A 77 21.83 8.57 -5.32
N ASP A 78 20.79 9.40 -5.41
CA ASP A 78 20.01 9.80 -4.25
C ASP A 78 19.23 8.60 -3.68
N GLU A 79 19.36 8.37 -2.38
CA GLU A 79 18.75 7.23 -1.70
C GLU A 79 17.22 7.18 -1.81
N ILE A 80 16.55 8.34 -1.86
CA ILE A 80 15.10 8.42 -2.00
C ILE A 80 14.72 8.06 -3.43
N VAL A 81 15.42 8.62 -4.42
CA VAL A 81 15.21 8.32 -5.85
C VAL A 81 15.44 6.85 -6.13
N LYS A 82 16.56 6.29 -5.68
CA LYS A 82 16.93 4.89 -5.92
C LYS A 82 15.92 3.88 -5.38
N LYS A 83 15.29 4.19 -4.24
CA LYS A 83 14.24 3.34 -3.65
C LYS A 83 12.87 3.52 -4.30
N ALA A 84 12.59 4.69 -4.86
CA ALA A 84 11.30 4.99 -5.50
C ALA A 84 11.26 4.71 -7.01
N LEU A 85 12.40 4.79 -7.71
CA LEU A 85 12.49 4.71 -9.16
C LEU A 85 12.35 3.26 -9.64
N VAL A 86 11.18 2.92 -10.20
CA VAL A 86 10.92 1.58 -10.74
C VAL A 86 11.43 1.41 -12.16
N THR A 87 11.21 2.41 -13.01
CA THR A 87 11.53 2.36 -14.45
C THR A 87 12.07 3.68 -14.97
N ILE A 88 13.02 3.63 -15.91
CA ILE A 88 13.50 4.79 -16.68
C ILE A 88 13.92 4.31 -18.09
N ASP A 89 13.66 5.12 -19.12
CA ASP A 89 14.03 4.83 -20.51
C ASP A 89 13.62 3.44 -21.01
N GLY A 90 12.40 3.01 -20.64
CA GLY A 90 11.85 1.71 -21.02
C GLY A 90 12.47 0.49 -20.31
N LYS A 91 13.32 0.70 -19.30
CA LYS A 91 13.96 -0.37 -18.52
C LYS A 91 13.48 -0.36 -17.07
N ILE A 92 13.31 -1.55 -16.49
CA ILE A 92 13.11 -1.71 -15.05
C ILE A 92 14.48 -1.60 -14.37
N VAL A 93 14.61 -0.69 -13.40
CA VAL A 93 15.87 -0.45 -12.66
C VAL A 93 15.76 -0.82 -11.18
N HIS A 94 14.54 -0.92 -10.63
CA HIS A 94 14.31 -1.30 -9.25
C HIS A 94 14.58 -2.79 -9.01
N GLN A 95 15.53 -3.07 -8.11
CA GLN A 95 15.99 -4.44 -7.82
C GLN A 95 14.88 -5.36 -7.30
N GLY A 96 13.99 -4.84 -6.44
CA GLY A 96 12.87 -5.64 -5.92
C GLY A 96 11.89 -6.04 -7.02
N THR A 97 11.62 -5.13 -7.95
CA THR A 97 10.72 -5.39 -9.09
C THR A 97 11.35 -6.37 -10.07
N LEU A 98 12.66 -6.22 -10.36
CA LEU A 98 13.39 -7.16 -11.22
C LEU A 98 13.32 -8.60 -10.68
N LYS A 99 13.51 -8.79 -9.36
CA LYS A 99 13.39 -10.10 -8.71
C LYS A 99 11.96 -10.65 -8.82
N ALA A 100 10.96 -9.86 -8.42
CA ALA A 100 9.57 -10.29 -8.46
C ALA A 100 9.10 -10.66 -9.88
N MET A 101 9.54 -9.93 -10.92
CA MET A 101 9.18 -10.24 -12.31
C MET A 101 9.93 -11.46 -12.87
N ALA A 102 11.11 -11.79 -12.35
CA ALA A 102 11.86 -12.98 -12.75
C ALA A 102 11.24 -14.27 -12.19
N GLU A 103 10.62 -14.20 -11.01
CA GLU A 103 9.94 -15.31 -10.34
C GLU A 103 8.58 -15.68 -10.98
N VAL A 104 8.05 -14.81 -11.85
CA VAL A 104 6.77 -15.01 -12.56
C VAL A 104 6.96 -15.70 -13.92
N LYS A 105 8.16 -16.22 -14.22
CA LYS A 105 8.44 -16.99 -15.44
C LYS A 105 8.09 -18.47 -15.32
#